data_AF-A0A963T2A6-F1
#
_entry.id   AF-A0A963T2A6-F1
#
_cell.length_a   1.000
_cell.length_b   1.000
_cell.length_c   1.000
_cell.angle_alpha   90.00
_cell.angle_beta   90.00
_cell.angle_gamma   90.00
#
_symmetry.space_group_name_H-M   'P 1'
#
loop_
_entity.id
_entity.type
_entity.pdbx_description
1 polymer ?
#
loop_
_entity_poly.entity_id
_entity_poly.type
_entity_poly.pdbx_seq_one_letter_code
_entity_poly.pdbx_strand_id
1 'polypeptide(L)'
;MTISDDLINRLSTETGRRLLERARSGRQRAVAKISQCCVTVTRDGKNTHEEMFERTPTIGELVARVGPDHYVVSIVMKHKSLRQRARLLLAAE
;
A
#
# COMPACT_ATOMS: atom_id res chain seq x y z
N MET A 1 -31.26 14.64 -34.17
CA MET A 1 -31.21 14.79 -32.69
C MET A 1 -30.10 15.75 -32.36
N THR A 2 -30.43 16.97 -31.95
CA THR A 2 -29.46 17.95 -31.44
C THR A 2 -29.22 17.64 -29.96
N ILE A 3 -28.01 17.21 -29.64
CA ILE A 3 -27.57 17.03 -28.25
C ILE A 3 -27.46 18.44 -27.65
N SER A 4 -28.13 18.70 -26.53
CA SER A 4 -28.07 20.01 -25.89
C SER A 4 -26.73 20.23 -25.17
N ASP A 5 -26.28 21.48 -25.11
CA ASP A 5 -25.01 21.86 -24.47
C ASP A 5 -24.94 21.45 -22.98
N ASP A 6 -26.08 21.40 -22.28
CA ASP A 6 -26.17 20.89 -20.91
C ASP A 6 -25.80 19.40 -20.82
N LEU A 7 -26.22 18.60 -21.81
CA LEU A 7 -25.92 17.18 -21.88
C LEU A 7 -24.42 16.95 -22.17
N ILE A 8 -23.81 17.79 -23.01
CA ILE A 8 -22.36 17.77 -23.32
C ILE A 8 -21.54 18.15 -22.07
N ASN A 9 -21.96 19.17 -21.33
CA ASN A 9 -21.28 19.61 -20.11
C ASN A 9 -21.36 18.56 -18.99
N ARG A 10 -22.52 17.90 -18.83
CA ARG A 10 -22.69 16.80 -17.88
C ARG A 10 -21.82 15.59 -18.23
N LEU A 11 -21.79 15.18 -19.50
CA LEU A 11 -20.93 14.10 -19.98
C LEU A 11 -19.43 14.40 -19.79
N SER A 12 -19.03 15.65 -20.05
CA SER A 12 -17.64 16.09 -19.86
C SER A 12 -17.23 16.05 -18.38
N THR A 13 -18.12 16.48 -17.49
CA THR A 13 -17.90 16.45 -16.03
C THR A 13 -17.85 15.02 -15.49
N GLU A 14 -18.74 14.15 -15.94
CA GLU A 14 -18.76 12.73 -15.55
C GLU A 14 -17.51 11.99 -16.05
N THR A 15 -17.08 12.28 -17.29
CA THR A 15 -15.83 11.75 -17.85
C THR A 15 -14.63 12.19 -17.03
N GLY A 16 -14.58 13.47 -16.61
CA GLY A 16 -13.56 13.99 -15.71
C GLY A 16 -13.52 13.26 -14.36
N ARG A 17 -14.68 12.99 -13.75
CA ARG A 17 -14.76 12.22 -12.50
C ARG A 17 -14.21 10.80 -12.66
N ARG A 18 -14.60 10.10 -13.74
CA ARG A 18 -14.12 8.73 -14.03
C ARG A 18 -12.60 8.70 -14.24
N LEU A 19 -12.03 9.70 -14.92
CA LEU A 19 -10.58 9.80 -15.10
C LEU A 19 -9.86 10.06 -13.77
N LEU A 20 -10.41 10.91 -12.91
CA LEU A 20 -9.86 11.18 -11.59
C LEU A 20 -9.87 9.93 -10.70
N GLU A 21 -10.97 9.16 -10.72
CA GLU A 21 -11.08 7.90 -9.98
C GLU A 21 -10.08 6.85 -10.47
N ARG A 22 -9.90 6.74 -11.80
CA ARG A 22 -8.87 5.88 -12.39
C ARG A 22 -7.46 6.30 -11.96
N ALA A 23 -7.16 7.60 -11.99
CA ALA A 23 -5.88 8.12 -11.54
C ALA A 23 -5.63 7.85 -10.04
N ARG A 24 -6.64 8.05 -9.19
CA ARG A 24 -6.57 7.73 -7.75
C ARG A 24 -6.33 6.24 -7.51
N SER A 25 -7.06 5.38 -8.21
CA SER A 25 -6.90 3.93 -8.13
C SER A 25 -5.51 3.49 -8.60
N GLY A 26 -5.02 4.06 -9.71
CA GLY A 26 -3.68 3.82 -10.24
C GLY A 26 -2.59 4.22 -9.24
N ARG A 27 -2.73 5.40 -8.62
CA ARG A 27 -1.82 5.88 -7.57
C ARG A 27 -1.82 4.96 -6.35
N GLN A 28 -2.99 4.52 -5.87
CA GLN A 28 -3.08 3.60 -4.73
C GLN A 28 -2.37 2.28 -5.02
N ARG A 29 -2.56 1.71 -6.22
CA ARG A 29 -1.85 0.50 -6.65
C ARG A 29 -0.34 0.72 -6.74
N ALA A 30 0.10 1.86 -7.27
CA ALA A 30 1.51 2.19 -7.34
C ALA A 30 2.14 2.31 -5.95
N VAL A 31 1.47 3.01 -5.02
CA VAL A 31 1.90 3.14 -3.62
C VAL A 31 2.02 1.77 -2.98
N ALA A 32 1.00 0.91 -3.09
CA ALA A 32 1.03 -0.45 -2.54
C ALA A 32 2.18 -1.31 -3.11
N LYS A 33 2.55 -1.11 -4.38
CA LYS A 33 3.71 -1.81 -4.98
C LYS A 33 5.04 -1.35 -4.40
N ILE A 34 5.17 -0.07 -4.05
CA ILE A 34 6.43 0.55 -3.60
C ILE A 34 6.54 0.71 -2.09
N SER A 35 5.51 0.39 -1.32
CA SER A 35 5.52 0.47 0.14
C SER A 35 5.48 -0.92 0.78
N GLN A 36 5.95 -1.00 2.01
CA GLN A 36 5.87 -2.18 2.88
C GLN A 36 5.57 -1.71 4.30
N CYS A 37 4.84 -2.53 5.04
CA CYS A 37 4.60 -2.32 6.46
C CYS A 37 5.81 -2.85 7.24
N CYS A 38 6.38 -2.00 8.10
CA CYS A 38 7.48 -2.35 8.98
C CYS A 38 6.94 -2.36 10.41
N VAL A 39 7.06 -3.51 11.06
CA VAL A 39 6.65 -3.70 12.45
C VAL A 39 7.90 -3.87 13.29
N THR A 40 8.13 -2.95 14.21
CA THR A 40 9.22 -3.05 15.18
C THR A 40 8.70 -3.78 16.41
N VAL A 41 9.35 -4.89 16.77
CA VAL A 41 8.97 -5.72 17.91
C VAL A 41 10.10 -5.83 18.91
N THR A 42 9.76 -6.13 20.16
CA THR A 42 10.70 -6.41 21.25
C THR A 42 10.19 -7.55 22.11
N ARG A 43 11.10 -8.37 22.65
CA ARG A 43 10.76 -9.44 23.60
C ARG A 43 10.97 -9.02 25.06
N ASP A 44 11.94 -8.14 25.29
CA ASP A 44 12.48 -7.80 26.61
C ASP A 44 12.38 -6.30 26.93
N GLY A 45 11.83 -5.49 26.01
CA GLY A 45 11.77 -4.04 26.13
C GLY A 45 13.11 -3.33 25.93
N LYS A 46 14.18 -4.05 25.58
CA LYS A 46 15.53 -3.50 25.38
C LYS A 46 16.00 -3.69 23.94
N ASN A 47 15.90 -4.91 23.43
CA ASN A 47 16.30 -5.27 22.09
C ASN A 47 15.10 -5.23 21.16
N THR A 48 15.23 -4.47 20.07
CA THR A 48 14.22 -4.37 19.03
C THR A 48 14.73 -4.99 17.74
N HIS A 49 13.82 -5.55 16.95
CA HIS A 49 14.08 -5.92 15.57
C HIS A 49 12.88 -5.58 14.69
N GLU A 50 13.12 -5.49 13.39
CA GLU A 50 12.11 -5.09 12.42
C GLU A 50 11.66 -6.28 11.58
N GLU A 51 10.35 -6.46 11.48
CA GLU A 51 9.72 -7.39 10.57
C GLU A 51 9.01 -6.65 9.44
N MET A 52 9.28 -7.08 8.21
CA MET A 52 8.74 -6.45 7.01
C MET A 52 7.58 -7.27 6.46
N PHE A 53 6.46 -6.60 6.22
CA PHE A 53 5.24 -7.18 5.66
C PHE A 53 4.85 -6.42 4.39
N GLU A 54 4.37 -7.14 3.37
CA GLU A 54 3.96 -6.51 2.12
C GLU A 54 2.67 -5.67 2.26
N ARG A 55 1.83 -6.05 3.23
CA ARG A 55 0.59 -5.38 3.60
C ARG A 55 0.56 -5.23 5.12
N THR A 56 -0.37 -4.42 5.63
CA THR A 56 -0.62 -4.38 7.08
C THR A 56 -0.97 -5.77 7.58
N PRO A 57 -0.19 -6.37 8.50
CA PRO A 57 -0.45 -7.71 8.97
C PRO A 57 -1.64 -7.74 9.94
N THR A 58 -2.32 -8.88 9.97
CA THR A 58 -3.28 -9.19 11.05
C THR A 58 -2.54 -9.60 12.32
N ILE A 59 -3.22 -9.58 13.46
CA ILE A 59 -2.64 -10.06 14.74
C ILE A 59 -2.22 -11.53 14.62
N GLY A 60 -3.00 -12.38 13.94
CA GLY A 60 -2.65 -13.78 13.73
C GLY A 60 -1.38 -13.96 12.88
N GLU A 61 -1.23 -13.17 11.82
CA GLU A 61 -0.02 -13.17 10.99
C GLU A 61 1.22 -12.67 11.77
N LEU A 62 1.04 -11.69 12.67
CA LEU A 62 2.10 -11.25 13.58
C LEU A 62 2.52 -12.37 14.51
N VAL A 63 1.58 -12.96 15.25
CA VAL A 63 1.87 -14.06 16.19
C VAL A 63 2.52 -15.26 15.47
N ALA A 64 2.08 -15.59 14.26
CA ALA A 64 2.67 -16.68 13.49
C ALA A 64 4.13 -16.41 13.06
N ARG A 65 4.51 -15.14 12.87
CA ARG A 65 5.86 -14.77 12.41
C ARG A 65 6.84 -14.47 13.54
N VAL A 66 6.41 -13.69 14.53
CA VAL A 66 7.27 -13.29 15.67
C VAL A 66 7.05 -14.14 16.93
N GLY A 67 5.92 -14.85 17.04
CA GLY A 67 5.53 -15.57 18.24
C GLY A 67 4.68 -14.70 19.20
N PRO A 68 3.99 -15.33 20.16
CA PRO A 68 3.06 -14.64 21.06
C PRO A 68 3.74 -13.79 22.14
N ASP A 69 5.03 -14.04 22.43
CA ASP A 69 5.75 -13.41 23.54
C ASP A 69 6.48 -12.10 23.13
N HIS A 70 6.09 -11.50 22.01
CA HIS A 70 6.69 -10.27 21.51
C HIS A 70 5.72 -9.09 21.63
N TYR A 71 6.24 -7.97 22.12
CA TYR A 71 5.54 -6.70 22.16
C TYR A 71 5.78 -5.92 20.87
N VAL A 72 4.71 -5.34 20.32
CA VAL A 72 4.81 -4.41 19.19
C VAL A 72 5.16 -3.02 19.74
N VAL A 73 6.27 -2.45 19.27
CA VAL A 73 6.73 -1.11 19.64
C VAL A 73 6.16 -0.07 18.67
N SER A 74 6.21 -0.34 17.37
CA SER A 74 5.69 0.57 16.35
C SER A 74 5.33 -0.16 15.06
N ILE A 75 4.41 0.46 14.31
CA ILE A 75 4.00 0.03 12.97
C ILE A 75 4.10 1.25 12.06
N VAL A 76 4.96 1.17 11.04
CA VAL A 76 5.18 2.26 10.09
C VAL A 76 5.15 1.78 8.65
N MET A 77 4.65 2.61 7.73
CA MET A 77 4.78 2.34 6.30
C MET A 77 6.13 2.86 5.81
N LYS A 78 6.98 1.98 5.28
CA LYS A 78 8.27 2.33 4.68
C LYS A 78 8.21 2.13 3.17
N HIS A 79 8.96 2.93 2.43
CA HIS A 79 9.20 2.66 1.01
C HIS A 79 10.11 1.43 0.87
N LYS A 80 9.79 0.56 -0.08
CA LYS A 80 10.68 -0.54 -0.49
C LYS A 80 11.97 0.07 -1.03
N SER A 81 13.10 -0.54 -0.69
CA SER A 81 14.39 -0.14 -1.24
C SER A 81 14.42 -0.25 -2.76
N LEU A 82 15.27 0.54 -3.43
CA LEU A 82 15.43 0.47 -4.90
C LEU A 82 15.77 -0.95 -5.37
N ARG A 83 16.57 -1.69 -4.60
CA ARG A 83 16.94 -3.08 -4.89
C ARG A 83 15.73 -4.03 -4.86
N GLN A 84 14.88 -3.89 -3.85
CA GLN A 84 13.63 -4.68 -3.76
C GLN A 84 12.67 -4.34 -4.89
N ARG A 85 12.58 -3.04 -5.26
CA ARG A 85 11.76 -2.59 -6.39
C ARG A 85 12.25 -3.17 -7.72
N ALA A 86 13.56 -3.16 -7.97
CA ALA A 86 14.16 -3.74 -9.17
C ALA A 86 13.90 -5.25 -9.25
N ARG A 87 14.04 -5.98 -8.14
CA ARG A 87 13.77 -7.42 -8.09
C ARG A 87 12.31 -7.77 -8.41
N LEU A 88 11.35 -6.96 -7.96
CA LEU A 88 9.93 -7.15 -8.27
C LEU A 88 9.59 -6.86 -9.74
N LEU A 89 10.30 -5.92 -10.38
CA LEU A 89 10.14 -5.65 -11.81
C LEU A 89 10.65 -6.82 -12.65
N LEU A 90 11.83 -7.35 -12.30
CA LEU A 90 12.42 -8.52 -12.97
C LEU A 90 11.61 -9.81 -12.79
N ALA A 91 10.90 -9.96 -11.66
CA ALA A 91 10.05 -11.13 -11.40
C ALA A 91 8.66 -11.04 -12.08
N ALA A 92 8.32 -9.89 -12.68
CA ALA A 92 7.05 -9.67 -13.36
C ALA A 92 7.14 -9.74 -14.89
N GLU A 93 8.35 -9.87 -15.43
CA GLU A 93 8.65 -10.23 -16.84
C GLU A 93 8.67 -11.74 -17.02
#